data_AF-A0A9D9L982-F1
#
_entry.id   AF-A0A9D9L982-F1
#
_cell.length_a   1.000
_cell.length_b   1.000
_cell.length_c   1.000
_cell.angle_alpha   90.00
_cell.angle_beta   90.00
_cell.angle_gamma   90.00
#
_symmetry.space_group_name_H-M   'P 1'
#
loop_
_entity.id
_entity.type
_entity.pdbx_description
1 polymer ?
#
loop_
_entity_poly.entity_id
_entity_poly.type
_entity_poly.pdbx_seq_one_letter_code
_entity_poly.pdbx_strand_id
1 'polypeptide(L)'
;MTPEYGGKLSVYGWCHTFEQIMPPNKFFAEHPEWFALVDGQRVGEGAQLCLTNQEMRREFLKLTLGKIERNPGLWQMSVSQNDNHKWCQCPSCAALAEAEGGQSGPLLDFVNEIARGVAEVYPDMPVSTLAYQKSRHVPKTIRPEPNVCIWLCNIENNFGQSVEDGPDNADFNKDLQEWSAISSQLFIWNYTAFFYNFLVPHPNHADIGRDIRYFVKNKARGVFPQGDYYCNIGDFVAMRAYVMGRLLWDPSRDERQEMREFLNGYYGPQSAPYLLDYLDFICQAQREAKIYLNCYRHLHTYDWLTPEVFTKAYAFFDQAAKAAASPVFAERIRRERLSLDTAYLEILPAQIREARRLNLPLPSYGPAFQPLLDEYAALTAKYKPTHYALSRPWPVLHYTERLRTAIQNALDTVPAACADIPGDRWQKFEDREFTLYRVNPQNEQEKWAELVSDPAAGDGSAIMMPANHREWAAQLGMVGCSDPNMDF
;
A
#
# COMPACT_ATOMS: atom_id res chain seq x y z
N MET A 1 23.00 5.99 6.41
CA MET A 1 23.27 7.38 6.85
C MET A 1 24.46 7.37 7.77
N THR A 2 25.37 8.34 7.63
CA THR A 2 26.50 8.52 8.55
C THR A 2 26.01 9.08 9.89
N PRO A 3 26.81 9.02 10.97
CA PRO A 3 26.45 9.66 12.25
C PRO A 3 26.10 11.15 12.13
N GLU A 4 26.74 11.86 11.19
CA GLU A 4 26.46 13.28 10.89
C GLU A 4 25.00 13.52 10.48
N TYR A 5 24.36 12.55 9.83
CA TYR A 5 22.96 12.63 9.43
C TYR A 5 22.01 11.94 10.42
N GLY A 6 22.44 11.64 11.64
CA GLY A 6 21.62 10.97 12.67
C GLY A 6 21.76 9.44 12.72
N GLY A 7 22.64 8.86 11.90
CA GLY A 7 22.96 7.42 11.95
C GLY A 7 21.83 6.51 11.45
N LYS A 8 21.79 5.28 11.98
CA LYS A 8 20.77 4.26 11.66
C LYS A 8 20.15 3.77 12.96
N LEU A 9 18.83 3.84 13.06
CA LEU A 9 18.07 3.14 14.10
C LEU A 9 17.83 1.70 13.65
N SER A 10 18.19 0.73 14.49
CA SER A 10 18.02 -0.69 14.18
C SER A 10 16.92 -1.28 15.04
N VAL A 11 15.84 -1.75 14.41
CA VAL A 11 14.77 -2.50 15.08
C VAL A 11 14.93 -3.96 14.71
N TYR A 12 14.95 -4.86 15.70
CA TYR A 12 15.01 -6.28 15.39
C TYR A 12 13.70 -6.72 14.73
N GLY A 13 13.80 -7.36 13.56
CA GLY A 13 12.67 -7.94 12.83
C GLY A 13 11.68 -6.95 12.23
N TRP A 14 11.83 -5.64 12.53
CA TRP A 14 10.95 -4.53 12.12
C TRP A 14 9.51 -4.63 12.64
N CYS A 15 8.74 -5.60 12.16
CA CYS A 15 7.37 -5.92 12.60
C CYS A 15 7.04 -7.39 12.28
N HIS A 16 5.85 -7.86 12.66
CA HIS A 16 5.38 -9.24 12.45
C HIS A 16 6.41 -10.31 12.86
N THR A 17 6.90 -10.21 14.11
CA THR A 17 8.09 -10.93 14.57
C THR A 17 7.80 -12.23 15.30
N PHE A 18 6.53 -12.59 15.58
CA PHE A 18 6.22 -13.82 16.30
C PHE A 18 6.81 -15.06 15.60
N GLU A 19 6.59 -15.24 14.29
CA GLU A 19 7.18 -16.35 13.53
C GLU A 19 8.70 -16.22 13.36
N GLN A 20 9.26 -15.00 13.41
CA GLN A 20 10.72 -14.79 13.34
C GLN A 20 11.44 -15.20 14.64
N ILE A 21 10.76 -15.07 15.77
CA ILE A 21 11.27 -15.40 17.10
C ILE A 21 10.96 -16.86 17.43
N MET A 22 9.73 -17.31 17.17
CA MET A 22 9.22 -18.65 17.40
C MET A 22 8.68 -19.26 16.09
N PRO A 23 9.55 -19.73 15.19
CA PRO A 23 9.13 -20.25 13.89
C PRO A 23 8.35 -21.58 14.02
N PRO A 24 7.19 -21.72 13.35
CA PRO A 24 6.35 -22.91 13.43
C PRO A 24 7.07 -24.20 13.07
N ASN A 25 7.92 -24.15 12.04
CA ASN A 25 8.69 -25.32 11.58
C ASN A 25 9.69 -25.88 12.62
N LYS A 26 9.97 -25.16 13.71
CA LYS A 26 10.81 -25.64 14.81
C LYS A 26 10.01 -26.10 16.03
N PHE A 27 8.89 -25.44 16.33
CA PHE A 27 8.21 -25.62 17.61
C PHE A 27 6.84 -26.30 17.51
N PHE A 28 6.17 -26.23 16.35
CA PHE A 28 4.77 -26.67 16.25
C PHE A 28 4.57 -28.18 16.42
N ALA A 29 5.50 -29.00 15.92
CA ALA A 29 5.39 -30.46 15.99
C ALA A 29 5.46 -30.99 17.44
N GLU A 30 6.30 -30.37 18.26
CA GLU A 30 6.51 -30.76 19.67
C GLU A 30 5.55 -30.03 20.61
N HIS A 31 5.16 -28.79 20.28
CA HIS A 31 4.37 -27.89 21.11
C HIS A 31 3.19 -27.25 20.36
N PRO A 32 2.24 -28.03 19.81
CA PRO A 32 1.10 -27.47 19.07
C PRO A 32 0.25 -26.53 19.92
N GLU A 33 0.22 -26.69 21.24
CA GLU A 33 -0.50 -25.84 22.20
C GLU A 33 0.10 -24.45 22.41
N TRP A 34 1.31 -24.19 21.89
CA TRP A 34 1.92 -22.86 21.86
C TRP A 34 1.37 -21.98 20.74
N PHE A 35 0.69 -22.58 19.76
CA PHE A 35 0.18 -21.92 18.57
C PHE A 35 -1.34 -21.72 18.65
N ALA A 36 -1.89 -20.82 17.83
CA ALA A 36 -3.31 -20.48 17.88
C ALA A 36 -4.22 -21.70 17.68
N LEU A 37 -5.27 -21.79 18.49
CA LEU A 37 -6.43 -22.62 18.19
C LEU A 37 -7.33 -21.81 17.26
N VAL A 38 -7.62 -22.31 16.06
CA VAL A 38 -8.48 -21.67 15.06
C VAL A 38 -9.46 -22.73 14.57
N ASP A 39 -10.75 -22.45 14.73
CA ASP A 39 -11.85 -23.32 14.32
C ASP A 39 -11.70 -24.76 14.86
N GLY A 40 -11.25 -24.86 16.12
CA GLY A 40 -11.05 -26.12 16.83
C GLY A 40 -9.72 -26.85 16.52
N GLN A 41 -8.85 -26.30 15.67
CA GLN A 41 -7.57 -26.90 15.30
C GLN A 41 -6.38 -26.00 15.65
N ARG A 42 -5.26 -26.60 16.08
CA ARG A 42 -4.01 -25.85 16.28
C ARG A 42 -3.37 -25.57 14.92
N VAL A 43 -3.02 -24.31 14.66
CA VAL A 43 -2.47 -23.87 13.37
C VAL A 43 -1.07 -23.32 13.59
N GLY A 44 -0.07 -23.97 13.01
CA GLY A 44 1.33 -23.55 13.09
C GLY A 44 1.64 -22.36 12.19
N GLU A 45 1.46 -22.51 10.87
CA GLU A 45 1.80 -21.48 9.88
C GLU A 45 0.62 -20.56 9.55
N GLY A 46 0.90 -19.26 9.43
CA GLY A 46 -0.11 -18.29 8.98
C GLY A 46 -1.20 -18.00 10.01
N ALA A 47 -0.88 -18.17 11.30
CA ALA A 47 -1.74 -17.84 12.43
C ALA A 47 -0.97 -17.07 13.51
N GLN A 48 -1.66 -16.64 14.56
CA GLN A 48 -1.03 -16.07 15.75
C GLN A 48 -0.52 -17.17 16.70
N LEU A 49 0.20 -16.77 17.74
CA LEU A 49 0.56 -17.67 18.85
C LEU A 49 -0.59 -17.76 19.88
N CYS A 50 -0.56 -18.80 20.72
CA CYS A 50 -1.43 -18.90 21.89
C CYS A 50 -0.87 -18.00 23.01
N LEU A 51 -1.24 -16.72 22.99
CA LEU A 51 -0.62 -15.71 23.84
C LEU A 51 -0.81 -15.93 25.33
N THR A 52 -1.74 -16.78 25.79
CA THR A 52 -1.92 -17.09 27.22
C THR A 52 -1.22 -18.37 27.69
N ASN A 53 -0.50 -19.08 26.83
CA ASN A 53 0.22 -20.29 27.19
C ASN A 53 1.53 -19.95 27.93
N GLN A 54 1.63 -20.31 29.21
CA GLN A 54 2.76 -19.95 30.08
C GLN A 54 4.09 -20.59 29.69
N GLU A 55 4.10 -21.80 29.13
CA GLU A 55 5.33 -22.44 28.65
C GLU A 55 5.84 -21.75 27.39
N MET A 56 4.93 -21.44 26.46
CA MET A 56 5.23 -20.65 25.27
C MET A 56 5.85 -19.30 25.65
N ARG A 57 5.24 -18.55 26.59
CA ARG A 57 5.75 -17.24 27.02
C ARG A 57 7.18 -17.32 27.56
N ARG A 58 7.48 -18.32 28.38
CA ARG A 58 8.84 -18.54 28.94
C ARG A 58 9.86 -18.80 27.84
N GLU A 59 9.56 -19.69 26.89
CA GLU A 59 10.49 -19.97 25.79
C GLU A 59 10.62 -18.75 24.85
N PHE A 60 9.53 -18.03 24.60
CA PHE A 60 9.54 -16.81 23.79
C PHE A 60 10.45 -15.72 24.39
N LEU A 61 10.38 -15.51 25.72
CA LEU A 61 11.26 -14.58 26.42
C LEU A 61 12.73 -14.98 26.27
N LYS A 62 13.06 -16.25 26.48
CA LYS A 62 14.42 -16.78 26.31
C LYS A 62 14.94 -16.55 24.89
N LEU A 63 14.11 -16.83 23.87
CA LEU A 63 14.46 -16.59 22.47
C LEU A 63 14.68 -15.10 22.21
N THR A 64 13.80 -14.24 22.74
CA THR A 64 13.88 -12.78 22.65
C THR A 64 15.18 -12.23 23.24
N LEU A 65 15.54 -12.64 24.46
CA LEU A 65 16.81 -12.26 25.09
C LEU A 65 18.02 -12.67 24.23
N GLY A 66 17.99 -13.89 23.68
CA GLY A 66 19.03 -14.36 22.76
C GLY A 66 19.05 -13.63 21.41
N LYS A 67 17.97 -12.98 20.98
CA LYS A 67 17.99 -12.09 19.81
C LYS A 67 18.63 -10.76 20.16
N ILE A 68 18.30 -10.18 21.31
CA ILE A 68 18.88 -8.93 21.79
C ILE A 68 20.40 -9.07 21.95
N GLU A 69 20.87 -10.15 22.61
CA GLU A 69 22.29 -10.42 22.83
C GLU A 69 23.10 -10.46 21.52
N ARG A 70 22.55 -11.07 20.47
CA ARG A 70 23.21 -11.22 19.16
C ARG A 70 23.17 -9.94 18.31
N ASN A 71 22.46 -8.92 18.74
CA ASN A 71 22.27 -7.67 18.00
C ASN A 71 22.58 -6.48 18.92
N PRO A 72 23.86 -6.23 19.27
CA PRO A 72 24.21 -5.08 20.08
C PRO A 72 23.87 -3.77 19.34
N GLY A 73 23.37 -2.77 20.08
CA GLY A 73 22.99 -1.47 19.52
C GLY A 73 21.60 -1.42 18.88
N LEU A 74 20.73 -2.39 19.15
CA LEU A 74 19.31 -2.28 18.83
C LEU A 74 18.71 -1.03 19.47
N TRP A 75 17.93 -0.31 18.68
CA TRP A 75 17.10 0.79 19.16
C TRP A 75 15.79 0.26 19.77
N GLN A 76 15.20 -0.79 19.18
CA GLN A 76 14.02 -1.48 19.70
C GLN A 76 14.06 -2.98 19.39
N MET A 77 13.48 -3.79 20.28
CA MET A 77 13.18 -5.21 20.04
C MET A 77 11.69 -5.36 19.68
N SER A 78 11.37 -5.70 18.42
CA SER A 78 9.97 -5.89 18.06
C SER A 78 9.44 -7.25 18.50
N VAL A 79 8.34 -7.23 19.25
CA VAL A 79 7.53 -8.37 19.67
C VAL A 79 6.09 -8.07 19.26
N SER A 80 5.75 -8.43 18.03
CA SER A 80 4.50 -7.99 17.39
C SER A 80 3.79 -9.12 16.66
N GLN A 81 2.45 -9.08 16.67
CA GLN A 81 1.55 -10.01 15.98
C GLN A 81 1.94 -10.27 14.53
N ASN A 82 1.73 -11.49 14.03
CA ASN A 82 1.92 -11.83 12.61
C ASN A 82 0.91 -11.09 11.72
N ASP A 83 1.21 -10.94 10.43
CA ASP A 83 0.35 -10.25 9.46
C ASP A 83 -0.76 -11.19 8.96
N ASN A 84 -1.72 -11.53 9.84
CA ASN A 84 -2.86 -12.38 9.53
C ASN A 84 -4.04 -12.17 10.51
N HIS A 85 -5.21 -12.67 10.12
CA HIS A 85 -6.45 -12.56 10.89
C HIS A 85 -6.76 -13.75 11.79
N LYS A 86 -5.88 -14.75 11.88
CA LYS A 86 -6.12 -16.03 12.58
C LYS A 86 -5.62 -15.99 14.02
N TRP A 87 -6.40 -15.32 14.87
CA TRP A 87 -6.15 -15.19 16.31
C TRP A 87 -6.49 -16.46 17.08
N CYS A 88 -5.83 -16.67 18.23
CA CYS A 88 -6.10 -17.84 19.08
C CYS A 88 -7.48 -17.75 19.74
N GLN A 89 -8.33 -18.73 19.45
CA GLN A 89 -9.69 -18.89 19.97
C GLN A 89 -9.74 -19.81 21.20
N CYS A 90 -8.60 -20.16 21.81
CA CYS A 90 -8.61 -21.01 23.01
C CYS A 90 -9.35 -20.29 24.16
N PRO A 91 -9.96 -21.03 25.12
CA PRO A 91 -10.80 -20.41 26.16
C PRO A 91 -10.12 -19.27 26.93
N SER A 92 -8.83 -19.41 27.25
CA SER A 92 -8.08 -18.39 27.98
C SER A 92 -7.84 -17.12 27.15
N CYS A 93 -7.43 -17.25 25.88
CA CYS A 93 -7.24 -16.11 24.98
C CYS A 93 -8.57 -15.40 24.70
N ALA A 94 -9.64 -16.17 24.44
CA ALA A 94 -10.97 -15.63 24.18
C ALA A 94 -11.53 -14.89 25.40
N ALA A 95 -11.41 -15.46 26.61
CA ALA A 95 -11.87 -14.82 27.83
C ALA A 95 -11.14 -13.50 28.12
N LEU A 96 -9.82 -13.45 27.89
CA LEU A 96 -9.04 -12.22 28.07
C LEU A 96 -9.37 -11.17 27.02
N ALA A 97 -9.54 -11.56 25.75
CA ALA A 97 -9.97 -10.65 24.70
C ALA A 97 -11.35 -10.03 25.01
N GLU A 98 -12.32 -10.84 25.45
CA GLU A 98 -13.65 -10.37 25.83
C GLU A 98 -13.59 -9.39 27.01
N ALA A 99 -12.86 -9.76 28.06
CA ALA A 99 -12.68 -8.93 29.25
C ALA A 99 -12.12 -7.55 28.88
N GLU A 100 -11.10 -7.51 28.02
CA GLU A 100 -10.41 -6.29 27.61
C GLU A 100 -11.06 -5.57 26.41
N GLY A 101 -12.05 -6.17 25.77
CA GLY A 101 -12.79 -5.57 24.64
C GLY A 101 -12.15 -5.76 23.26
N GLY A 102 -11.14 -6.63 23.12
CA GLY A 102 -10.49 -6.88 21.83
C GLY A 102 -9.17 -7.66 21.93
N GLN A 103 -8.54 -7.91 20.77
CA GLN A 103 -7.29 -8.67 20.70
C GLN A 103 -6.07 -7.90 21.23
N SER A 104 -6.20 -6.58 21.44
CA SER A 104 -5.19 -5.78 22.11
C SER A 104 -4.96 -6.22 23.56
N GLY A 105 -5.96 -6.79 24.24
CA GLY A 105 -5.83 -7.31 25.60
C GLY A 105 -4.81 -8.44 25.72
N PRO A 106 -5.04 -9.61 25.09
CA PRO A 106 -4.08 -10.72 25.09
C PRO A 106 -2.72 -10.33 24.51
N LEU A 107 -2.68 -9.46 23.50
CA LEU A 107 -1.43 -8.97 22.93
C LEU A 107 -0.61 -8.16 23.94
N LEU A 108 -1.22 -7.16 24.56
CA LEU A 108 -0.52 -6.26 25.47
C LEU A 108 -0.15 -6.97 26.79
N ASP A 109 -1.00 -7.87 27.29
CA ASP A 109 -0.68 -8.72 28.44
C ASP A 109 0.61 -9.52 28.21
N PHE A 110 0.69 -10.18 27.04
CA PHE A 110 1.86 -10.93 26.64
C PHE A 110 3.10 -10.04 26.46
N VAL A 111 2.96 -8.94 25.72
CA VAL A 111 4.08 -8.01 25.46
C VAL A 111 4.62 -7.41 26.76
N ASN A 112 3.75 -7.07 27.71
CA ASN A 112 4.15 -6.58 29.03
C ASN A 112 4.97 -7.63 29.80
N GLU A 113 4.61 -8.91 29.75
CA GLU A 113 5.40 -9.97 30.38
C GLU A 113 6.79 -10.09 29.75
N ILE A 114 6.87 -10.07 28.42
CA ILE A 114 8.16 -10.08 27.71
C ILE A 114 8.98 -8.82 28.04
N ALA A 115 8.34 -7.65 28.08
CA ALA A 115 9.01 -6.39 28.36
C ALA A 115 9.59 -6.32 29.78
N ARG A 116 8.87 -6.84 30.78
CA ARG A 116 9.40 -7.01 32.15
C ARG A 116 10.62 -7.92 32.17
N GLY A 117 10.52 -9.11 31.55
CA GLY A 117 11.64 -10.05 31.49
C GLY A 117 12.85 -9.51 30.70
N VAL A 118 12.64 -8.72 29.66
CA VAL A 118 13.72 -8.01 28.95
C VAL A 118 14.37 -6.98 29.85
N ALA A 119 13.59 -6.18 30.59
CA ALA A 119 14.12 -5.13 31.47
C ALA A 119 14.99 -5.67 32.62
N GLU A 120 14.79 -6.93 33.04
CA GLU A 120 15.65 -7.57 34.05
C GLU A 120 17.10 -7.76 33.57
N VAL A 121 17.32 -7.92 32.26
CA VAL A 121 18.65 -8.16 31.66
C VAL A 121 19.16 -6.94 30.90
N TYR A 122 18.26 -6.23 30.22
CA TYR A 122 18.53 -5.08 29.35
C TYR A 122 17.56 -3.94 29.71
N PRO A 123 17.79 -3.22 30.83
CA PRO A 123 16.84 -2.24 31.38
C PRO A 123 16.51 -1.07 30.44
N ASP A 124 17.43 -0.73 29.55
CA ASP A 124 17.27 0.37 28.58
C ASP A 124 16.71 -0.08 27.22
N MET A 125 16.41 -1.37 27.04
CA MET A 125 15.91 -1.90 25.77
C MET A 125 14.39 -1.73 25.65
N PRO A 126 13.89 -0.92 24.70
CA PRO A 126 12.46 -0.83 24.43
C PRO A 126 11.96 -2.07 23.69
N VAL A 127 10.79 -2.55 24.07
CA VAL A 127 10.07 -3.63 23.38
C VAL A 127 8.92 -3.03 22.59
N SER A 128 8.95 -3.14 21.26
CA SER A 128 7.90 -2.58 20.41
C SER A 128 6.83 -3.61 20.07
N THR A 129 5.59 -3.17 19.97
CA THR A 129 4.47 -3.96 19.42
C THR A 129 3.58 -3.10 18.53
N LEU A 130 2.69 -3.73 17.78
CA LEU A 130 1.73 -3.06 16.90
C LEU A 130 0.37 -2.94 17.60
N ALA A 131 -0.23 -1.75 17.49
CA ALA A 131 -1.67 -1.57 17.60
C ALA A 131 -2.21 -1.48 16.16
N TYR A 132 -2.61 -2.64 15.61
CA TYR A 132 -2.85 -2.84 14.18
C TYR A 132 -4.06 -3.75 13.95
N GLN A 133 -5.02 -3.29 13.13
CA GLN A 133 -6.26 -4.00 12.84
C GLN A 133 -6.98 -4.44 14.12
N LYS A 134 -7.16 -5.76 14.34
CA LYS A 134 -7.90 -6.32 15.49
C LYS A 134 -7.28 -5.98 16.86
N SER A 135 -6.03 -5.50 16.91
CA SER A 135 -5.37 -5.04 18.14
C SER A 135 -5.24 -3.51 18.23
N ARG A 136 -5.87 -2.76 17.33
CA ARG A 136 -5.71 -1.29 17.25
C ARG A 136 -6.36 -0.57 18.44
N HIS A 137 -7.53 -1.01 18.88
CA HIS A 137 -8.24 -0.37 19.99
C HIS A 137 -7.55 -0.60 21.34
N VAL A 138 -7.58 0.41 22.21
CA VAL A 138 -7.01 0.33 23.57
C VAL A 138 -7.72 -0.73 24.42
N PRO A 139 -7.00 -1.59 25.16
CA PRO A 139 -7.62 -2.51 26.11
C PRO A 139 -8.18 -1.78 27.34
N LYS A 140 -9.29 -2.27 27.88
CA LYS A 140 -10.03 -1.60 28.98
C LYS A 140 -9.16 -1.33 30.22
N THR A 141 -8.46 -2.34 30.72
CA THR A 141 -7.77 -2.29 32.01
C THR A 141 -6.25 -2.40 31.90
N ILE A 142 -5.75 -3.13 30.90
CA ILE A 142 -4.30 -3.34 30.72
C ILE A 142 -3.63 -2.06 30.22
N ARG A 143 -2.45 -1.75 30.75
CA ARG A 143 -1.65 -0.57 30.38
C ARG A 143 -0.25 -1.02 29.95
N PRO A 144 0.39 -0.35 28.98
CA PRO A 144 1.73 -0.72 28.53
C PRO A 144 2.76 -0.51 29.65
N GLU A 145 3.73 -1.42 29.75
CA GLU A 145 4.90 -1.21 30.60
C GLU A 145 5.72 0.02 30.16
N PRO A 146 6.53 0.65 31.03
CA PRO A 146 7.29 1.85 30.69
C PRO A 146 8.26 1.70 29.50
N ASN A 147 8.77 0.49 29.26
CA ASN A 147 9.64 0.17 28.14
C ASN A 147 8.89 -0.41 26.92
N VAL A 148 7.55 -0.41 26.90
CA VAL A 148 6.77 -0.86 25.74
C VAL A 148 6.49 0.30 24.80
N CYS A 149 6.95 0.17 23.56
CA CYS A 149 6.65 1.09 22.46
C CYS A 149 5.44 0.61 21.66
N ILE A 150 4.37 1.41 21.65
CA ILE A 150 3.17 1.13 20.86
C ILE A 150 3.32 1.80 19.49
N TRP A 151 3.36 1.00 18.42
CA TRP A 151 3.23 1.48 17.05
C TRP A 151 1.76 1.42 16.62
N LEU A 152 1.09 2.56 16.69
CA LEU A 152 -0.30 2.72 16.26
C LEU A 152 -0.35 2.89 14.73
N CYS A 153 -1.02 1.96 14.06
CA CYS A 153 -1.09 1.88 12.61
C CYS A 153 -2.43 2.43 12.11
N ASN A 154 -2.41 3.33 11.13
CA ASN A 154 -3.62 3.96 10.59
C ASN A 154 -4.03 3.41 9.21
N ILE A 155 -3.81 2.11 8.98
CA ILE A 155 -4.00 1.47 7.66
C ILE A 155 -5.43 1.63 7.13
N GLU A 156 -6.42 1.69 8.01
CA GLU A 156 -7.82 1.79 7.64
C GLU A 156 -8.24 3.22 7.26
N ASN A 157 -7.43 4.25 7.51
CA ASN A 157 -7.84 5.65 7.32
C ASN A 157 -8.24 5.98 5.87
N ASN A 158 -9.11 6.99 5.76
CA ASN A 158 -9.26 7.77 4.54
C ASN A 158 -8.16 8.84 4.49
N PHE A 159 -7.12 8.59 3.70
CA PHE A 159 -5.98 9.50 3.51
C PHE A 159 -6.31 10.77 2.70
N GLY A 160 -7.53 10.90 2.19
CA GLY A 160 -8.04 12.15 1.57
C GLY A 160 -8.60 13.15 2.59
N GLN A 161 -8.68 12.75 3.86
CA GLN A 161 -9.15 13.57 4.98
C GLN A 161 -8.07 13.62 6.06
N SER A 162 -8.05 14.69 6.85
CA SER A 162 -7.16 14.79 7.99
C SER A 162 -7.50 13.76 9.08
N VAL A 163 -6.54 13.44 9.94
CA VAL A 163 -6.77 12.59 11.11
C VAL A 163 -7.59 13.30 12.17
N GLU A 164 -7.42 14.62 12.35
CA GLU A 164 -8.03 15.36 13.46
C GLU A 164 -9.54 15.58 13.29
N ASP A 165 -9.98 15.92 12.07
CA ASP A 165 -11.36 16.34 11.80
C ASP A 165 -12.04 15.61 10.63
N GLY A 166 -11.35 14.66 10.00
CA GLY A 166 -11.94 13.80 8.98
C GLY A 166 -13.02 12.88 9.58
N PRO A 167 -14.29 12.94 9.15
CA PRO A 167 -15.34 12.09 9.69
C PRO A 167 -15.04 10.60 9.51
N ASP A 168 -14.41 10.21 8.39
CA ASP A 168 -14.04 8.82 8.12
C ASP A 168 -12.90 8.32 9.03
N ASN A 169 -12.11 9.26 9.58
CA ASN A 169 -10.98 8.97 10.46
C ASN A 169 -11.32 9.10 11.95
N ALA A 170 -12.60 9.31 12.31
CA ALA A 170 -13.01 9.56 13.69
C ALA A 170 -12.68 8.40 14.65
N ASP A 171 -12.81 7.17 14.18
CA ASP A 171 -12.50 5.96 14.96
C ASP A 171 -11.00 5.85 15.25
N PHE A 172 -10.14 6.08 14.25
CA PHE A 172 -8.70 6.13 14.44
C PHE A 172 -8.27 7.32 15.33
N ASN A 173 -8.90 8.49 15.16
CA ASN A 173 -8.62 9.65 16.01
C ASN A 173 -8.90 9.36 17.49
N LYS A 174 -10.01 8.66 17.77
CA LYS A 174 -10.31 8.16 19.11
C LYS A 174 -9.21 7.22 19.63
N ASP A 175 -8.80 6.24 18.84
CA ASP A 175 -7.70 5.34 19.21
C ASP A 175 -6.40 6.10 19.51
N LEU A 176 -6.05 7.10 18.69
CA LEU A 176 -4.88 7.96 18.90
C LEU A 176 -4.95 8.71 20.25
N GLN A 177 -6.10 9.30 20.57
CA GLN A 177 -6.30 10.01 21.85
C GLN A 177 -6.24 9.05 23.04
N GLU A 178 -6.85 7.87 22.94
CA GLU A 178 -6.86 6.87 24.01
C GLU A 178 -5.47 6.28 24.24
N TRP A 179 -4.73 5.93 23.18
CA TRP A 179 -3.34 5.47 23.31
C TRP A 179 -2.41 6.55 23.86
N SER A 180 -2.58 7.81 23.45
CA SER A 180 -1.84 8.97 23.97
C SER A 180 -2.06 9.20 25.47
N ALA A 181 -3.22 8.80 25.99
CA ALA A 181 -3.52 8.91 27.41
C ALA A 181 -2.79 7.86 28.27
N ILE A 182 -2.47 6.69 27.70
CA ILE A 182 -1.97 5.53 28.47
C ILE A 182 -0.54 5.10 28.13
N SER A 183 -0.01 5.48 26.98
CA SER A 183 1.33 5.11 26.53
C SER A 183 2.33 6.25 26.72
N SER A 184 3.47 5.95 27.34
CA SER A 184 4.61 6.87 27.42
C SER A 184 5.49 6.82 26.16
N GLN A 185 5.33 5.79 25.32
CA GLN A 185 6.12 5.55 24.11
C GLN A 185 5.21 5.23 22.92
N LEU A 186 4.42 6.23 22.50
CA LEU A 186 3.55 6.13 21.33
C LEU A 186 4.30 6.51 20.06
N PHE A 187 4.28 5.63 19.07
CA PHE A 187 4.78 5.83 17.71
C PHE A 187 3.65 5.65 16.71
N ILE A 188 3.70 6.38 15.60
CA ILE A 188 2.68 6.29 14.55
C ILE A 188 3.30 5.61 13.33
N TRP A 189 2.64 4.57 12.84
CA TRP A 189 2.89 4.02 11.51
C TRP A 189 1.86 4.61 10.56
N ASN A 190 2.30 5.57 9.73
CA ASN A 190 1.44 6.32 8.82
C ASN A 190 1.59 5.81 7.38
N TYR A 191 0.51 5.38 6.74
CA TYR A 191 0.55 4.84 5.37
C TYR A 191 0.38 5.97 4.34
N THR A 192 1.44 6.34 3.62
CA THR A 192 1.44 7.54 2.76
C THR A 192 1.48 7.24 1.26
N ALA A 193 1.51 5.96 0.88
CA ALA A 193 1.53 5.51 -0.50
C ALA A 193 0.34 4.58 -0.80
N PHE A 194 0.01 4.44 -2.07
CA PHE A 194 -0.95 3.45 -2.53
C PHE A 194 -0.26 2.11 -2.79
N PHE A 195 -0.26 1.24 -1.79
CA PHE A 195 0.50 -0.01 -1.80
C PHE A 195 -0.04 -1.08 -2.77
N TYR A 196 -1.26 -0.91 -3.26
CA TYR A 196 -1.83 -1.76 -4.31
C TYR A 196 -1.33 -1.37 -5.72
N ASN A 197 -1.08 -0.08 -5.97
CA ASN A 197 -0.52 0.41 -7.23
C ASN A 197 0.22 1.75 -7.05
N PHE A 198 1.52 1.73 -6.86
CA PHE A 198 2.39 2.91 -6.72
C PHE A 198 2.36 3.86 -7.93
N LEU A 199 1.90 3.38 -9.08
CA LEU A 199 2.00 4.08 -10.35
C LEU A 199 0.82 4.98 -10.65
N VAL A 200 -0.26 4.95 -9.89
CA VAL A 200 -1.40 5.85 -10.13
C VAL A 200 -1.43 6.97 -9.09
N PRO A 201 -2.07 8.12 -9.40
CA PRO A 201 -2.11 9.24 -8.47
C PRO A 201 -2.76 8.86 -7.14
N HIS A 202 -2.14 9.23 -6.02
CA HIS A 202 -2.67 8.98 -4.69
C HIS A 202 -2.75 10.29 -3.89
N PRO A 203 -3.83 11.07 -4.04
CA PRO A 203 -3.88 12.48 -3.65
C PRO A 203 -4.08 12.71 -2.14
N ASN A 204 -3.13 12.28 -1.32
CA ASN A 204 -3.13 12.38 0.16
C ASN A 204 -2.06 13.34 0.74
N HIS A 205 -1.51 14.24 -0.07
CA HIS A 205 -0.42 15.12 0.38
C HIS A 205 -0.92 16.41 1.06
N ALA A 206 -2.21 16.76 0.91
CA ALA A 206 -2.76 18.02 1.37
C ALA A 206 -2.75 18.20 2.89
N ASP A 207 -2.89 17.11 3.66
CA ASP A 207 -3.00 17.15 5.12
C ASP A 207 -1.74 16.65 5.84
N ILE A 208 -0.66 16.35 5.13
CA ILE A 208 0.51 15.66 5.70
C ILE A 208 1.19 16.43 6.85
N GLY A 209 1.35 17.75 6.69
CA GLY A 209 1.90 18.59 7.76
C GLY A 209 0.94 18.72 8.93
N ARG A 210 -0.35 18.85 8.64
CA ARG A 210 -1.41 18.92 9.66
C ARG A 210 -1.45 17.65 10.51
N ASP A 211 -1.42 16.48 9.88
CA ASP A 211 -1.46 15.20 10.56
C ASP A 211 -0.21 14.97 11.41
N ILE A 212 0.98 15.30 10.92
CA ILE A 212 2.22 15.22 11.70
C ILE A 212 2.14 16.10 12.96
N ARG A 213 1.69 17.36 12.83
CA ARG A 213 1.48 18.25 13.98
C ARG A 213 0.44 17.69 14.95
N TYR A 214 -0.61 17.06 14.43
CA TYR A 214 -1.64 16.44 15.27
C TYR A 214 -1.13 15.21 16.02
N PHE A 215 -0.26 14.39 15.41
CA PHE A 215 0.42 13.30 16.10
C PHE A 215 1.31 13.84 17.24
N VAL A 216 2.06 14.92 17.01
CA VAL A 216 2.87 15.59 18.04
C VAL A 216 1.99 16.12 19.19
N LYS A 217 0.86 16.77 18.86
CA LYS A 217 -0.15 17.23 19.85
C LYS A 217 -0.68 16.07 20.70
N ASN A 218 -0.79 14.87 20.10
CA ASN A 218 -1.16 13.63 20.79
C ASN A 218 0.06 12.84 21.31
N LYS A 219 1.16 13.53 21.65
CA LYS A 219 2.33 12.96 22.34
C LYS A 219 3.05 11.82 21.59
N ALA A 220 2.84 11.68 20.29
CA ALA A 220 3.63 10.75 19.49
C ALA A 220 5.12 11.11 19.57
N ARG A 221 5.95 10.14 19.90
CA ARG A 221 7.42 10.28 19.99
C ARG A 221 8.13 10.06 18.66
N GLY A 222 7.46 9.43 17.71
CA GLY A 222 7.98 9.22 16.36
C GLY A 222 6.86 8.88 15.39
N VAL A 223 7.08 9.21 14.13
CA VAL A 223 6.17 8.92 13.02
C VAL A 223 6.99 8.27 11.92
N PHE A 224 6.55 7.10 11.46
CA PHE A 224 7.07 6.44 10.29
C PHE A 224 6.05 6.59 9.15
N PRO A 225 6.21 7.57 8.25
CA PRO A 225 5.43 7.64 7.03
C PRO A 225 5.96 6.57 6.07
N GLN A 226 5.27 5.43 6.01
CA GLN A 226 5.56 4.40 5.03
C GLN A 226 5.19 4.93 3.65
N GLY A 227 6.22 5.23 2.86
CA GLY A 227 6.09 5.66 1.48
C GLY A 227 6.45 4.56 0.49
N ASP A 228 6.47 4.92 -0.78
CA ASP A 228 6.94 4.07 -1.85
C ASP A 228 8.48 4.01 -1.85
N TYR A 229 9.03 2.82 -1.56
CA TYR A 229 10.45 2.54 -1.61
C TYR A 229 10.88 1.84 -2.91
N TYR A 230 9.93 1.24 -3.63
CA TYR A 230 10.25 0.29 -4.69
C TYR A 230 10.08 0.87 -6.10
N CYS A 231 9.15 1.81 -6.27
CA CYS A 231 8.90 2.45 -7.55
C CYS A 231 9.57 3.83 -7.62
N ASN A 232 10.30 4.06 -8.70
CA ASN A 232 10.96 5.34 -8.96
C ASN A 232 10.23 6.19 -10.01
N ILE A 233 9.06 5.73 -10.46
CA ILE A 233 8.18 6.44 -11.40
C ILE A 233 6.76 6.63 -10.83
N GLY A 234 6.56 6.36 -9.54
CA GLY A 234 5.30 6.58 -8.85
C GLY A 234 4.98 8.07 -8.63
N ASP A 235 3.82 8.33 -8.05
CA ASP A 235 3.25 9.67 -7.83
C ASP A 235 4.13 10.55 -6.93
N PHE A 236 4.95 11.45 -7.53
CA PHE A 236 5.74 12.47 -6.83
C PHE A 236 6.64 11.93 -5.69
N VAL A 237 7.18 10.71 -5.84
CA VAL A 237 7.95 10.00 -4.80
C VAL A 237 9.06 10.86 -4.18
N ALA A 238 9.84 11.55 -5.01
CA ALA A 238 10.95 12.39 -4.54
C ALA A 238 10.48 13.61 -3.73
N MET A 239 9.39 14.26 -4.17
CA MET A 239 8.81 15.40 -3.43
C MET A 239 8.24 14.93 -2.09
N ARG A 240 7.50 13.82 -2.11
CA ARG A 240 6.89 13.23 -0.91
C ARG A 240 7.95 12.91 0.14
N ALA A 241 9.02 12.23 -0.24
CA ALA A 241 10.14 11.92 0.65
C ALA A 241 10.79 13.20 1.22
N TYR A 242 11.00 14.22 0.39
CA TYR A 242 11.55 15.51 0.83
C TYR A 242 10.64 16.20 1.85
N VAL A 243 9.37 16.40 1.51
CA VAL A 243 8.40 17.14 2.34
C VAL A 243 8.20 16.42 3.67
N MET A 244 8.00 15.10 3.66
CA MET A 244 7.91 14.30 4.89
C MET A 244 9.17 14.42 5.73
N GLY A 245 10.36 14.28 5.13
CA GLY A 245 11.61 14.40 5.88
C GLY A 245 11.78 15.75 6.56
N ARG A 246 11.37 16.84 5.90
CA ARG A 246 11.43 18.20 6.45
C ARG A 246 10.44 18.41 7.58
N LEU A 247 9.21 17.91 7.45
CA LEU A 247 8.16 18.01 8.47
C LEU A 247 8.43 17.11 9.68
N LEU A 248 9.04 15.94 9.49
CA LEU A 248 9.47 15.08 10.60
C LEU A 248 10.63 15.70 11.38
N TRP A 249 11.52 16.43 10.71
CA TRP A 249 12.62 17.14 11.35
C TRP A 249 12.13 18.35 12.15
N ASP A 250 11.20 19.12 11.57
CA ASP A 250 10.58 20.27 12.21
C ASP A 250 9.08 20.34 11.83
N PRO A 251 8.20 19.86 12.73
CA PRO A 251 6.75 19.86 12.50
C PRO A 251 6.12 21.26 12.39
N SER A 252 6.83 22.33 12.78
CA SER A 252 6.29 23.70 12.72
C SER A 252 6.31 24.30 11.32
N ARG A 253 7.01 23.66 10.37
CA ARG A 253 7.14 24.13 8.99
C ARG A 253 5.82 24.05 8.23
N ASP A 254 5.67 24.97 7.27
CA ASP A 254 4.55 25.02 6.36
C ASP A 254 4.75 24.02 5.21
N GLU A 255 3.91 22.99 5.16
CA GLU A 255 3.97 21.93 4.16
C GLU A 255 3.93 22.47 2.72
N ARG A 256 3.15 23.53 2.48
CA ARG A 256 2.98 24.13 1.16
C ARG A 256 4.24 24.89 0.72
N GLN A 257 4.96 25.49 1.67
CA GLN A 257 6.26 26.11 1.43
C GLN A 257 7.33 25.05 1.13
N GLU A 258 7.36 23.93 1.85
CA GLU A 258 8.29 22.83 1.54
C GLU A 258 8.03 22.23 0.16
N MET A 259 6.76 22.05 -0.22
CA MET A 259 6.38 21.63 -1.57
C MET A 259 6.87 22.63 -2.62
N ARG A 260 6.62 23.94 -2.43
CA ARG A 260 7.12 24.98 -3.34
C ARG A 260 8.64 24.98 -3.45
N GLU A 261 9.36 24.87 -2.34
CA GLU A 261 10.82 24.81 -2.33
C GLU A 261 11.33 23.63 -3.17
N PHE A 262 10.78 22.44 -2.95
CA PHE A 262 11.12 21.26 -3.73
C PHE A 262 10.79 21.43 -5.21
N LEU A 263 9.57 21.85 -5.53
CA LEU A 263 9.13 21.97 -6.92
C LEU A 263 9.99 22.99 -7.69
N ASN A 264 10.33 24.13 -7.06
CA ASN A 264 11.21 25.13 -7.65
C ASN A 264 12.63 24.58 -7.91
N GLY A 265 13.21 23.88 -6.94
CA GLY A 265 14.57 23.35 -7.06
C GLY A 265 14.68 22.14 -8.00
N TYR A 266 13.67 21.28 -8.01
CA TYR A 266 13.71 20.01 -8.74
C TYR A 266 13.13 20.11 -10.16
N TYR A 267 12.06 20.89 -10.37
CA TYR A 267 11.42 21.08 -11.70
C TYR A 267 11.68 22.45 -12.32
N GLY A 268 12.25 23.38 -11.57
CA GLY A 268 12.55 24.73 -12.04
C GLY A 268 11.42 25.73 -11.73
N PRO A 269 11.75 27.01 -11.48
CA PRO A 269 10.80 27.99 -10.95
C PRO A 269 9.68 28.37 -11.90
N GLN A 270 9.86 28.17 -13.21
CA GLN A 270 8.84 28.46 -14.22
C GLN A 270 7.82 27.32 -14.35
N SER A 271 8.22 26.07 -14.09
CA SER A 271 7.33 24.89 -14.16
C SER A 271 6.63 24.60 -12.83
N ALA A 272 7.26 24.96 -11.71
CA ALA A 272 6.78 24.65 -10.37
C ALA A 272 5.34 25.10 -10.07
N PRO A 273 4.86 26.30 -10.48
CA PRO A 273 3.49 26.71 -10.21
C PRO A 273 2.44 25.76 -10.81
N TYR A 274 2.65 25.30 -12.05
CA TYR A 274 1.71 24.40 -12.73
C TYR A 274 1.66 23.00 -12.09
N LEU A 275 2.80 22.51 -11.58
CA LEU A 275 2.84 21.24 -10.85
C LEU A 275 2.17 21.35 -9.48
N LEU A 276 2.29 22.50 -8.81
CA LEU A 276 1.57 22.75 -7.57
C LEU A 276 0.06 22.84 -7.82
N ASP A 277 -0.36 23.52 -8.89
CA ASP A 277 -1.78 23.59 -9.27
C ASP A 277 -2.34 22.21 -9.63
N TYR A 278 -1.56 21.33 -10.28
CA TYR A 278 -1.92 19.94 -10.49
C TYR A 278 -2.16 19.19 -9.17
N LEU A 279 -1.22 19.32 -8.21
CA LEU A 279 -1.29 18.67 -6.91
C LEU A 279 -2.51 19.13 -6.09
N ASP A 280 -2.79 20.44 -6.08
CA ASP A 280 -4.00 20.97 -5.43
C ASP A 280 -5.28 20.48 -6.13
N PHE A 281 -5.29 20.51 -7.47
CA PHE A 281 -6.45 20.10 -8.26
C PHE A 281 -6.79 18.62 -8.08
N ILE A 282 -5.78 17.74 -8.05
CA ILE A 282 -6.01 16.30 -7.93
C ILE A 282 -6.58 15.93 -6.55
N CYS A 283 -6.13 16.60 -5.49
CA CYS A 283 -6.74 16.50 -4.15
C CYS A 283 -8.17 17.04 -4.13
N GLN A 284 -8.44 18.17 -4.79
CA GLN A 284 -9.79 18.71 -4.88
C GLN A 284 -10.73 17.75 -5.61
N ALA A 285 -10.32 17.21 -6.76
CA ALA A 285 -11.13 16.27 -7.54
C ALA A 285 -11.49 15.01 -6.73
N GLN A 286 -10.53 14.45 -5.99
CA GLN A 286 -10.79 13.30 -5.11
C GLN A 286 -11.79 13.63 -4.00
N ARG A 287 -11.66 14.80 -3.35
CA ARG A 287 -12.56 15.23 -2.28
C ARG A 287 -13.98 15.50 -2.79
N GLU A 288 -14.12 16.13 -3.96
CA GLU A 288 -15.42 16.39 -4.61
C GLU A 288 -16.13 15.09 -5.01
N ALA A 289 -15.38 14.09 -5.46
CA ALA A 289 -15.88 12.75 -5.74
C ALA A 289 -16.26 11.97 -4.46
N LYS A 290 -15.93 12.47 -3.26
CA LYS A 290 -16.22 11.85 -1.95
C LYS A 290 -15.69 10.42 -1.84
N ILE A 291 -14.52 10.18 -2.42
CA ILE A 291 -13.91 8.86 -2.42
C ILE A 291 -13.24 8.57 -1.09
N TYR A 292 -13.45 7.37 -0.57
CA TYR A 292 -12.64 6.81 0.51
C TYR A 292 -11.25 6.44 -0.02
N LEU A 293 -10.26 7.30 0.25
CA LEU A 293 -8.89 7.12 -0.24
C LEU A 293 -8.08 6.27 0.73
N ASN A 294 -8.20 4.94 0.67
CA ASN A 294 -7.36 4.03 1.46
C ASN A 294 -6.05 3.67 0.72
N CYS A 295 -5.15 2.91 1.37
CA CYS A 295 -3.85 2.54 0.80
C CYS A 295 -3.79 1.16 0.11
N TYR A 296 -4.90 0.39 0.04
CA TYR A 296 -4.97 -0.97 -0.54
C TYR A 296 -6.18 -1.24 -1.45
N ARG A 297 -6.95 -0.22 -1.83
CA ARG A 297 -8.21 -0.36 -2.58
C ARG A 297 -7.99 -1.01 -3.94
N HIS A 298 -8.93 -1.88 -4.33
CA HIS A 298 -8.96 -2.50 -5.65
C HIS A 298 -9.46 -1.58 -6.79
N LEU A 299 -10.17 -0.50 -6.47
CA LEU A 299 -10.68 0.46 -7.45
C LEU A 299 -9.76 1.68 -7.50
N HIS A 300 -8.92 1.69 -8.52
CA HIS A 300 -7.70 2.49 -8.62
C HIS A 300 -7.95 3.99 -8.81
N THR A 301 -8.79 4.35 -9.79
CA THR A 301 -8.95 5.74 -10.27
C THR A 301 -10.26 6.00 -11.03
N TYR A 302 -10.97 4.95 -11.45
CA TYR A 302 -12.16 5.02 -12.32
C TYR A 302 -13.32 5.86 -11.78
N ASP A 303 -13.42 5.95 -10.46
CA ASP A 303 -14.52 6.57 -9.75
C ASP A 303 -14.32 8.06 -9.48
N TRP A 304 -13.14 8.61 -9.78
CA TRP A 304 -12.86 10.05 -9.56
C TRP A 304 -12.01 10.72 -10.65
N LEU A 305 -11.18 9.99 -11.40
CA LEU A 305 -10.50 10.52 -12.58
C LEU A 305 -11.43 10.50 -13.81
N THR A 306 -12.36 11.44 -13.86
CA THR A 306 -13.27 11.61 -15.01
C THR A 306 -12.51 12.17 -16.24
N PRO A 307 -13.11 12.11 -17.44
CA PRO A 307 -12.59 12.79 -18.62
C PRO A 307 -12.21 14.27 -18.39
N GLU A 308 -13.05 15.01 -17.67
CA GLU A 308 -12.82 16.42 -17.37
C GLU A 308 -11.61 16.60 -16.45
N VAL A 309 -11.47 15.70 -15.46
CA VAL A 309 -10.32 15.69 -14.55
C VAL A 309 -9.03 15.36 -15.30
N PHE A 310 -9.02 14.35 -16.17
CA PHE A 310 -7.86 14.04 -17.01
C PHE A 310 -7.48 15.22 -17.90
N THR A 311 -8.44 15.83 -18.59
CA THR A 311 -8.18 16.96 -19.50
C THR A 311 -7.46 18.09 -18.76
N LYS A 312 -7.97 18.45 -17.58
CA LYS A 312 -7.39 19.54 -16.78
C LYS A 312 -6.04 19.13 -16.16
N ALA A 313 -5.91 17.89 -15.69
CA ALA A 313 -4.66 17.36 -15.17
C ALA A 313 -3.53 17.38 -16.22
N TYR A 314 -3.81 16.95 -17.45
CA TYR A 314 -2.84 17.00 -18.55
C TYR A 314 -2.46 18.44 -18.91
N ALA A 315 -3.41 19.37 -18.89
CA ALA A 315 -3.14 20.78 -19.19
C ALA A 315 -2.08 21.39 -18.25
N PHE A 316 -2.08 21.03 -16.96
CA PHE A 316 -1.05 21.48 -16.03
C PHE A 316 0.34 20.91 -16.38
N PHE A 317 0.43 19.62 -16.71
CA PHE A 317 1.69 19.02 -17.14
C PHE A 317 2.21 19.61 -18.46
N ASP A 318 1.32 19.90 -19.42
CA ASP A 318 1.68 20.54 -20.68
C ASP A 318 2.21 21.96 -20.47
N GLN A 319 1.60 22.72 -19.56
CA GLN A 319 2.09 24.04 -19.17
C GLN A 319 3.45 23.96 -18.46
N ALA A 320 3.60 23.03 -17.52
CA ALA A 320 4.87 22.79 -16.83
C ALA A 320 5.98 22.42 -17.82
N ALA A 321 5.70 21.52 -18.77
CA ALA A 321 6.65 21.09 -19.79
C ALA A 321 7.05 22.23 -20.73
N LYS A 322 6.10 23.07 -21.16
CA LYS A 322 6.38 24.27 -21.97
C LYS A 322 7.24 25.30 -21.24
N ALA A 323 7.07 25.42 -19.92
CA ALA A 323 7.81 26.34 -19.06
C ALA A 323 9.19 25.81 -18.63
N ALA A 324 9.56 24.57 -18.99
CA ALA A 324 10.79 23.95 -18.55
C ALA A 324 12.03 24.65 -19.14
N ALA A 325 12.79 25.33 -18.27
CA ALA A 325 13.96 26.11 -18.69
C ALA A 325 15.20 25.27 -19.06
N SER A 326 15.17 23.94 -18.90
CA SER A 326 16.27 23.05 -19.26
C SER A 326 15.79 21.65 -19.65
N PRO A 327 16.58 20.90 -20.45
CA PRO A 327 16.27 19.50 -20.76
C PRO A 327 16.13 18.61 -19.52
N VAL A 328 16.89 18.90 -18.46
CA VAL A 328 16.81 18.16 -17.19
C VAL A 328 15.45 18.35 -16.52
N PHE A 329 14.93 19.58 -16.49
CA PHE A 329 13.60 19.85 -15.95
C PHE A 329 12.51 19.22 -16.80
N ALA A 330 12.60 19.35 -18.13
CA ALA A 330 11.64 18.73 -19.04
C ALA A 330 11.58 17.21 -18.85
N GLU A 331 12.74 16.55 -18.71
CA GLU A 331 12.81 15.11 -18.44
C GLU A 331 12.15 14.72 -17.11
N ARG A 332 12.40 15.48 -16.04
CA ARG A 332 11.80 15.22 -14.72
C ARG A 332 10.28 15.38 -14.75
N ILE A 333 9.77 16.38 -15.47
CA ILE A 333 8.32 16.60 -15.65
C ILE A 333 7.69 15.43 -16.41
N ARG A 334 8.31 14.98 -17.50
CA ARG A 334 7.87 13.80 -18.25
C ARG A 334 7.85 12.54 -17.38
N ARG A 335 8.85 12.38 -16.49
CA ARG A 335 8.88 11.29 -15.51
C ARG A 335 7.70 11.37 -14.54
N GLU A 336 7.40 12.53 -13.97
CA GLU A 336 6.28 12.63 -13.02
C GLU A 336 4.92 12.44 -13.67
N ARG A 337 4.77 12.81 -14.95
CA ARG A 337 3.52 12.57 -15.67
C ARG A 337 3.20 11.09 -15.83
N LEU A 338 4.19 10.18 -15.73
CA LEU A 338 3.98 8.73 -15.83
C LEU A 338 2.89 8.23 -14.89
N SER A 339 2.69 8.87 -13.73
CA SER A 339 1.64 8.43 -12.83
C SER A 339 0.24 8.68 -13.40
N LEU A 340 0.02 9.87 -13.99
CA LEU A 340 -1.20 10.22 -14.70
C LEU A 340 -1.35 9.40 -15.99
N ASP A 341 -0.25 9.19 -16.72
CA ASP A 341 -0.23 8.40 -17.96
C ASP A 341 -0.64 6.95 -17.68
N THR A 342 -0.14 6.34 -16.59
CA THR A 342 -0.55 4.99 -16.16
C THR A 342 -2.05 4.93 -15.92
N ALA A 343 -2.60 5.85 -15.11
CA ALA A 343 -4.02 5.86 -14.79
C ALA A 343 -4.89 6.02 -16.05
N TYR A 344 -4.48 6.90 -16.98
CA TYR A 344 -5.18 7.10 -18.25
C TYR A 344 -5.14 5.85 -19.13
N LEU A 345 -3.97 5.24 -19.32
CA LEU A 345 -3.79 4.07 -20.16
C LEU A 345 -4.52 2.83 -19.60
N GLU A 346 -4.60 2.68 -18.28
CA GLU A 346 -5.38 1.59 -17.65
C GLU A 346 -6.88 1.74 -17.89
N ILE A 347 -7.41 2.97 -17.85
CA ILE A 347 -8.86 3.24 -17.98
C ILE A 347 -9.31 3.23 -19.45
N LEU A 348 -8.43 3.65 -20.37
CA LEU A 348 -8.77 3.91 -21.77
C LEU A 348 -9.46 2.74 -22.50
N PRO A 349 -9.00 1.46 -22.41
CA PRO A 349 -9.67 0.34 -23.07
C PRO A 349 -11.15 0.20 -22.68
N ALA A 350 -11.46 0.38 -21.39
CA ALA A 350 -12.82 0.30 -20.89
C ALA A 350 -13.70 1.42 -21.45
N GLN A 351 -13.16 2.63 -21.51
CA GLN A 351 -13.88 3.81 -22.00
C GLN A 351 -14.11 3.76 -23.51
N ILE A 352 -13.16 3.21 -24.28
CA ILE A 352 -13.35 2.96 -25.72
C ILE A 352 -14.48 1.94 -25.94
N ARG A 353 -14.49 0.83 -25.19
CA ARG A 353 -15.55 -0.18 -25.26
C ARG A 353 -16.92 0.41 -24.92
N GLU A 354 -17.01 1.22 -23.86
CA GLU A 354 -18.26 1.87 -23.46
C GLU A 354 -18.74 2.89 -24.50
N ALA A 355 -17.84 3.70 -25.06
CA ALA A 355 -18.19 4.64 -26.13
C ALA A 355 -18.77 3.92 -27.34
N ARG A 356 -18.18 2.78 -27.75
CA ARG A 356 -18.73 1.93 -28.82
C ARG A 356 -20.08 1.34 -28.47
N ARG A 357 -20.21 0.82 -27.24
CA ARG A 357 -21.45 0.27 -26.71
C ARG A 357 -22.58 1.29 -26.82
N LEU A 358 -22.30 2.54 -26.47
CA LEU A 358 -23.29 3.64 -26.49
C LEU A 358 -23.35 4.42 -27.81
N ASN A 359 -22.57 4.04 -28.83
CA ASN A 359 -22.43 4.79 -30.09
C ASN A 359 -22.06 6.28 -29.88
N LEU A 360 -21.14 6.53 -28.95
CA LEU A 360 -20.57 7.84 -28.63
C LEU A 360 -19.21 8.03 -29.32
N PRO A 361 -18.74 9.28 -29.48
CA PRO A 361 -17.37 9.56 -29.89
C PRO A 361 -16.34 8.89 -28.97
N LEU A 362 -15.21 8.49 -29.54
CA LEU A 362 -14.12 7.91 -28.74
C LEU A 362 -13.55 8.93 -27.73
N PRO A 363 -13.08 8.45 -26.56
CA PRO A 363 -12.35 9.25 -25.57
C PRO A 363 -11.26 10.16 -26.18
N SER A 364 -11.25 11.43 -25.80
CA SER A 364 -10.26 12.43 -26.29
C SER A 364 -9.75 13.39 -25.21
N TYR A 365 -9.88 13.01 -23.93
CA TYR A 365 -9.55 13.84 -22.76
C TYR A 365 -8.06 13.82 -22.34
N GLY A 366 -7.18 13.33 -23.21
CA GLY A 366 -5.75 13.22 -22.95
C GLY A 366 -4.95 13.17 -24.26
N PRO A 367 -3.64 12.88 -24.19
CA PRO A 367 -2.81 12.72 -25.37
C PRO A 367 -3.31 11.63 -26.31
N ALA A 368 -2.94 11.73 -27.58
CA ALA A 368 -3.16 10.63 -28.53
C ALA A 368 -2.47 9.37 -28.01
N PHE A 369 -3.20 8.24 -27.96
CA PHE A 369 -2.77 7.05 -27.25
C PHE A 369 -1.47 6.44 -27.80
N GLN A 370 -1.27 6.44 -29.12
CA GLN A 370 -0.10 5.79 -29.72
C GLN A 370 1.21 6.52 -29.37
N PRO A 371 1.35 7.85 -29.58
CA PRO A 371 2.51 8.59 -29.09
C PRO A 371 2.72 8.47 -27.58
N LEU A 372 1.63 8.49 -26.80
CA LEU A 372 1.69 8.35 -25.35
C LEU A 372 2.27 7.00 -24.92
N LEU A 373 1.80 5.92 -25.54
CA LEU A 373 2.24 4.56 -25.23
C LEU A 373 3.71 4.34 -25.60
N ASP A 374 4.16 4.91 -26.72
CA ASP A 374 5.56 4.82 -27.14
C ASP A 374 6.49 5.62 -26.21
N GLU A 375 6.05 6.80 -25.76
CA GLU A 375 6.74 7.57 -24.73
C GLU A 375 6.78 6.83 -23.39
N TYR A 376 5.65 6.27 -22.96
CA TYR A 376 5.53 5.47 -21.74
C TYR A 376 6.49 4.26 -21.78
N ALA A 377 6.54 3.54 -22.89
CA ALA A 377 7.48 2.43 -23.11
C ALA A 377 8.94 2.90 -22.96
N ALA A 378 9.30 4.02 -23.60
CA ALA A 378 10.66 4.54 -23.55
C ALA A 378 11.07 4.99 -22.14
N LEU A 379 10.18 5.68 -21.42
CA LEU A 379 10.47 6.16 -20.07
C LEU A 379 10.53 5.03 -19.05
N THR A 380 9.61 4.07 -19.09
CA THR A 380 9.63 2.92 -18.19
C THR A 380 10.86 2.04 -18.42
N ALA A 381 11.30 1.86 -19.68
CA ALA A 381 12.55 1.19 -20.02
C ALA A 381 13.80 1.94 -19.50
N LYS A 382 13.75 3.28 -19.50
CA LYS A 382 14.82 4.14 -18.98
C LYS A 382 14.94 4.06 -17.46
N TYR A 383 13.83 4.20 -16.74
CA TYR A 383 13.82 4.27 -15.28
C TYR A 383 13.82 2.90 -14.59
N LYS A 384 13.41 1.83 -15.28
CA LYS A 384 13.50 0.45 -14.80
C LYS A 384 12.86 0.26 -13.41
N PRO A 385 11.56 0.61 -13.23
CA PRO A 385 10.89 0.35 -11.97
C PRO A 385 10.90 -1.15 -11.68
N THR A 386 11.14 -1.51 -10.42
CA THR A 386 11.25 -2.92 -10.02
C THR A 386 9.91 -3.48 -9.53
N HIS A 387 9.05 -2.63 -9.00
CA HIS A 387 7.75 -3.00 -8.47
C HIS A 387 6.71 -1.94 -8.82
N TYR A 388 5.46 -2.35 -8.80
CA TYR A 388 4.30 -1.46 -8.88
C TYR A 388 3.41 -1.53 -7.66
N ALA A 389 3.65 -2.48 -6.77
CA ALA A 389 2.94 -2.65 -5.51
C ALA A 389 3.93 -3.21 -4.48
N LEU A 390 3.60 -3.14 -3.19
CA LEU A 390 4.51 -3.51 -2.09
C LEU A 390 5.12 -4.91 -2.24
N SER A 391 4.36 -5.86 -2.78
CA SER A 391 4.74 -7.27 -2.90
C SER A 391 4.73 -7.80 -4.35
N ARG A 392 4.58 -6.92 -5.35
CA ARG A 392 4.43 -7.33 -6.75
C ARG A 392 5.54 -6.74 -7.62
N PRO A 393 6.53 -7.54 -8.04
CA PRO A 393 7.53 -7.09 -8.99
C PRO A 393 6.85 -6.75 -10.31
N TRP A 394 7.40 -5.76 -11.01
CA TRP A 394 6.85 -5.25 -12.26
C TRP A 394 7.70 -5.74 -13.44
N PRO A 395 7.21 -6.68 -14.25
CA PRO A 395 7.85 -7.01 -15.52
C PRO A 395 7.53 -5.91 -16.56
N VAL A 396 8.38 -4.87 -16.62
CA VAL A 396 8.15 -3.64 -17.41
C VAL A 396 7.69 -3.88 -18.84
N LEU A 397 8.38 -4.78 -19.55
CA LEU A 397 8.10 -5.08 -20.95
C LEU A 397 6.73 -5.75 -21.13
N HIS A 398 6.36 -6.66 -20.23
CA HIS A 398 5.08 -7.36 -20.28
C HIS A 398 3.90 -6.42 -20.02
N TYR A 399 4.06 -5.46 -19.10
CA TYR A 399 2.97 -4.55 -18.76
C TYR A 399 2.63 -3.57 -19.91
N THR A 400 3.65 -3.00 -20.55
CA THR A 400 3.43 -2.04 -21.65
C THR A 400 2.81 -2.70 -22.87
N GLU A 401 3.26 -3.91 -23.22
CA GLU A 401 2.65 -4.68 -24.31
C GLU A 401 1.22 -5.13 -23.97
N ARG A 402 0.92 -5.45 -22.72
CA ARG A 402 -0.46 -5.71 -22.28
C ARG A 402 -1.36 -4.49 -22.49
N LEU A 403 -0.93 -3.29 -22.11
CA LEU A 403 -1.68 -2.06 -22.37
C LEU A 403 -1.86 -1.81 -23.87
N ARG A 404 -0.80 -2.02 -24.66
CA ARG A 404 -0.84 -1.92 -26.13
C ARG A 404 -1.93 -2.81 -26.71
N THR A 405 -1.89 -4.09 -26.37
CA THR A 405 -2.87 -5.08 -26.82
C THR A 405 -4.28 -4.69 -26.37
N ALA A 406 -4.49 -4.37 -25.09
CA ALA A 406 -5.82 -4.03 -24.58
C ALA A 406 -6.44 -2.80 -25.28
N ILE A 407 -5.64 -1.75 -25.54
CA ILE A 407 -6.11 -0.57 -26.27
C ILE A 407 -6.39 -0.93 -27.74
N GLN A 408 -5.51 -1.67 -28.40
CA GLN A 408 -5.69 -2.08 -29.79
C GLN A 408 -6.95 -2.95 -29.95
N ASN A 409 -7.16 -3.93 -29.07
CA ASN A 409 -8.37 -4.76 -29.05
C ASN A 409 -9.63 -3.92 -28.85
N ALA A 410 -9.57 -2.93 -27.96
CA ALA A 410 -10.68 -2.01 -27.74
C ALA A 410 -10.94 -1.15 -28.98
N LEU A 411 -9.92 -0.86 -29.81
CA LEU A 411 -10.01 -0.12 -31.08
C LEU A 411 -10.28 -1.00 -32.31
N ASP A 412 -10.15 -2.31 -32.22
CA ASP A 412 -10.31 -3.20 -33.37
C ASP A 412 -11.73 -3.19 -33.94
N THR A 413 -11.86 -3.53 -35.21
CA THR A 413 -13.16 -3.64 -35.89
C THR A 413 -14.05 -4.71 -35.25
N VAL A 414 -15.36 -4.46 -35.35
CA VAL A 414 -16.42 -5.41 -34.97
C VAL A 414 -16.07 -6.81 -35.48
N PRO A 415 -15.99 -7.83 -34.60
CA PRO A 415 -15.75 -9.21 -35.04
C PRO A 415 -16.73 -9.58 -36.15
N ALA A 416 -16.31 -10.34 -37.16
CA ALA A 416 -17.18 -10.69 -38.28
C ALA A 416 -18.50 -11.34 -37.83
N ALA A 417 -18.45 -12.15 -36.76
CA ALA A 417 -19.63 -12.77 -36.14
C ALA A 417 -20.60 -11.77 -35.49
N CYS A 418 -20.15 -10.54 -35.24
CA CYS A 418 -20.91 -9.46 -34.63
C CYS A 418 -21.22 -8.32 -35.61
N ALA A 419 -20.91 -8.46 -36.91
CA ALA A 419 -21.03 -7.38 -37.88
C ALA A 419 -22.44 -6.77 -37.96
N ASP A 420 -23.48 -7.60 -37.82
CA ASP A 420 -24.89 -7.19 -37.82
C ASP A 420 -25.48 -7.02 -36.40
N ILE A 421 -24.66 -7.18 -35.35
CA ILE A 421 -25.09 -7.06 -33.97
C ILE A 421 -24.84 -5.62 -33.51
N PRO A 422 -25.86 -4.89 -33.01
CA PRO A 422 -25.68 -3.58 -32.41
C PRO A 422 -24.53 -3.54 -31.38
N GLY A 423 -23.73 -2.48 -31.40
CA GLY A 423 -22.55 -2.32 -30.56
C GLY A 423 -22.82 -2.43 -29.06
N ASP A 424 -24.06 -2.19 -28.63
CA ASP A 424 -24.51 -2.34 -27.25
C ASP A 424 -24.74 -3.79 -26.81
N ARG A 425 -24.70 -4.75 -27.75
CA ARG A 425 -25.05 -6.16 -27.53
C ARG A 425 -23.87 -7.13 -27.62
N TRP A 426 -22.64 -6.64 -27.78
CA TRP A 426 -21.44 -7.47 -27.78
C TRP A 426 -20.23 -6.74 -27.18
N GLN A 427 -19.26 -7.51 -26.70
CA GLN A 427 -17.94 -7.03 -26.28
C GLN A 427 -16.88 -8.06 -26.73
N LYS A 428 -15.70 -7.56 -27.12
CA LYS A 428 -14.54 -8.38 -27.50
C LYS A 428 -13.54 -8.37 -26.33
N PHE A 429 -13.05 -9.55 -25.99
CA PHE A 429 -11.97 -9.77 -25.02
C PHE A 429 -10.96 -10.73 -25.63
N GLU A 430 -9.68 -10.48 -25.41
CA GLU A 430 -8.61 -11.41 -25.80
C GLU A 430 -7.86 -11.94 -24.57
N ASP A 431 -7.18 -13.06 -24.73
CA ASP A 431 -6.54 -13.82 -23.66
C ASP A 431 -5.45 -13.03 -22.91
N ARG A 432 -4.77 -12.08 -23.57
CA ARG A 432 -3.81 -11.17 -22.91
C ARG A 432 -4.45 -10.19 -21.91
N GLU A 433 -5.78 -10.02 -21.95
CA GLU A 433 -6.51 -9.14 -21.01
C GLU A 433 -6.79 -9.83 -19.66
N PHE A 434 -6.60 -11.14 -19.56
CA PHE A 434 -6.86 -11.90 -18.33
C PHE A 434 -5.68 -11.79 -17.34
N THR A 435 -6.02 -11.67 -16.06
CA THR A 435 -5.08 -11.88 -14.97
C THR A 435 -4.86 -13.36 -14.78
N LEU A 436 -3.60 -13.80 -14.86
CA LEU A 436 -3.22 -15.20 -14.64
C LEU A 436 -2.78 -15.43 -13.20
N TYR A 437 -3.37 -16.43 -12.55
CA TYR A 437 -3.02 -16.84 -11.19
C TYR A 437 -1.84 -17.83 -11.19
N ARG A 438 -1.12 -17.85 -10.07
CA ARG A 438 0.10 -18.63 -9.86
C ARG A 438 0.01 -19.41 -8.56
N VAL A 439 0.71 -20.54 -8.49
CA VAL A 439 0.84 -21.34 -7.26
C VAL A 439 1.49 -20.50 -6.17
N ASN A 440 2.56 -19.78 -6.54
CA ASN A 440 3.26 -18.85 -5.69
C ASN A 440 3.49 -17.53 -6.47
N PRO A 441 2.94 -16.39 -6.00
CA PRO A 441 3.15 -15.09 -6.64
C PRO A 441 4.63 -14.68 -6.78
N GLN A 442 5.51 -15.24 -5.93
CA GLN A 442 6.92 -14.91 -5.83
C GLN A 442 7.83 -15.86 -6.64
N ASN A 443 7.29 -16.96 -7.18
CA ASN A 443 8.06 -17.93 -7.95
C ASN A 443 7.56 -18.01 -9.40
N GLU A 444 8.34 -17.50 -10.35
CA GLU A 444 7.98 -17.49 -11.78
C GLU A 444 7.90 -18.89 -12.43
N GLN A 445 8.45 -19.92 -11.77
CA GLN A 445 8.46 -21.30 -12.29
C GLN A 445 7.20 -22.09 -11.92
N GLU A 446 6.41 -21.64 -10.95
CA GLU A 446 5.22 -22.36 -10.45
C GLU A 446 3.92 -21.65 -10.89
N LYS A 447 3.51 -21.91 -12.14
CA LYS A 447 2.35 -21.27 -12.77
C LYS A 447 1.15 -22.22 -12.86
N TRP A 448 -0.06 -21.71 -12.65
CA TRP A 448 -1.30 -22.43 -13.00
C TRP A 448 -1.74 -22.17 -14.44
N ALA A 449 -1.39 -21.02 -15.01
CA ALA A 449 -1.63 -20.70 -16.42
C ALA A 449 -0.47 -19.90 -17.00
N GLU A 450 -0.28 -19.98 -18.32
CA GLU A 450 0.64 -19.11 -19.04
C GLU A 450 0.12 -18.69 -20.41
N LEU A 451 0.55 -17.51 -20.87
CA LEU A 451 0.31 -17.06 -22.24
C LEU A 451 1.29 -17.76 -23.18
N VAL A 452 0.75 -18.42 -24.19
CA VAL A 452 1.50 -19.05 -25.29
C VAL A 452 1.17 -18.35 -26.61
N SER A 453 2.08 -18.47 -27.58
CA SER A 453 1.80 -17.98 -28.94
C SER A 453 0.73 -18.86 -29.58
N ASP A 454 -0.33 -18.25 -30.10
CA ASP A 454 -1.37 -18.92 -30.89
C ASP A 454 -1.71 -18.05 -32.10
N PRO A 455 -1.15 -18.33 -33.29
CA PRO A 455 -1.45 -17.57 -34.51
C PRO A 455 -2.92 -17.59 -34.94
N ALA A 456 -3.75 -18.50 -34.40
CA ALA A 456 -5.18 -18.54 -34.69
C ALA A 456 -6.01 -17.62 -33.77
N ALA A 457 -5.45 -17.19 -32.64
CA ALA A 457 -6.09 -16.24 -31.74
C ALA A 457 -6.09 -14.81 -32.32
N GLY A 458 -7.07 -13.98 -31.91
CA GLY A 458 -7.25 -12.64 -32.46
C GLY A 458 -6.09 -11.69 -32.17
N ASP A 459 -5.42 -11.87 -31.03
CA ASP A 459 -4.20 -11.13 -30.65
C ASP A 459 -2.90 -11.97 -30.81
N GLY A 460 -3.00 -13.14 -31.43
CA GLY A 460 -1.87 -14.06 -31.62
C GLY A 460 -1.43 -14.79 -30.35
N SER A 461 -2.20 -14.78 -29.26
CA SER A 461 -1.87 -15.42 -28.00
C SER A 461 -3.06 -16.18 -27.38
N ALA A 462 -2.76 -17.27 -26.67
CA ALA A 462 -3.76 -18.04 -25.94
C ALA A 462 -3.27 -18.37 -24.52
N ILE A 463 -4.19 -18.53 -23.58
CA ILE A 463 -3.91 -19.01 -22.23
C ILE A 463 -3.85 -20.53 -22.26
N MET A 464 -2.68 -21.08 -21.99
CA MET A 464 -2.51 -22.51 -21.77
C MET A 464 -2.69 -22.84 -20.29
N MET A 465 -3.58 -23.78 -20.00
CA MET A 465 -3.71 -24.43 -18.70
C MET A 465 -3.18 -25.87 -18.80
N PRO A 466 -2.21 -26.28 -17.97
CA PRO A 466 -1.56 -27.59 -18.07
C PRO A 466 -2.43 -28.78 -17.62
N ALA A 467 -3.68 -28.52 -17.20
CA ALA A 467 -4.67 -29.53 -16.77
C ALA A 467 -4.19 -30.48 -15.65
N ASN A 468 -3.20 -30.06 -14.85
CA ASN A 468 -2.64 -30.82 -13.73
C ASN A 468 -3.13 -30.31 -12.35
N HIS A 469 -4.06 -29.36 -12.34
CA HIS A 469 -4.60 -28.69 -11.16
C HIS A 469 -6.10 -28.37 -11.39
N ARG A 470 -6.84 -27.95 -10.34
CA ARG A 470 -8.30 -27.70 -10.39
C ARG A 470 -8.71 -26.27 -10.00
N GLU A 471 -7.72 -25.48 -9.63
CA GLU A 471 -7.85 -24.10 -9.17
C GLU A 471 -8.13 -23.14 -10.34
N TRP A 472 -8.78 -22.02 -10.03
CA TRP A 472 -8.97 -20.92 -10.97
C TRP A 472 -7.62 -20.31 -11.38
N ALA A 473 -7.32 -20.31 -12.68
CA ALA A 473 -6.00 -19.91 -13.19
C ALA A 473 -6.00 -18.64 -14.04
N ALA A 474 -7.17 -18.18 -14.51
CA ALA A 474 -7.32 -16.96 -15.29
C ALA A 474 -8.60 -16.23 -14.89
N GLN A 475 -8.55 -14.89 -14.82
CA GLN A 475 -9.70 -14.06 -14.51
C GLN A 475 -9.69 -12.78 -15.34
N LEU A 476 -10.86 -12.45 -15.91
CA LEU A 476 -11.13 -11.16 -16.50
C LEU A 476 -11.90 -10.30 -15.50
N GLY A 477 -11.34 -9.15 -15.14
CA GLY A 477 -12.07 -8.15 -14.35
C GLY A 477 -13.07 -7.43 -15.25
N MET A 478 -14.36 -7.60 -14.99
CA MET A 478 -15.41 -6.86 -15.70
C MET A 478 -15.56 -5.47 -15.08
N VAL A 479 -15.38 -4.43 -15.89
CA VAL A 479 -15.53 -3.03 -15.45
C VAL A 479 -16.98 -2.78 -15.05
N GLY A 480 -17.20 -2.22 -13.85
CA GLY A 480 -18.54 -1.92 -13.31
C GLY A 480 -19.21 -3.05 -12.53
N CYS A 481 -18.58 -4.23 -12.42
CA CYS A 481 -19.05 -5.37 -11.63
C CYS A 481 -18.04 -5.72 -10.52
N SER A 482 -17.89 -4.84 -9.53
CA SER A 482 -17.26 -5.21 -8.26
C SER A 482 -18.23 -4.93 -7.13
N ASP A 483 -18.62 -5.98 -6.41
CA ASP A 483 -19.33 -5.86 -5.15
C ASP A 483 -18.49 -5.00 -4.18
N PRO A 484 -19.00 -3.86 -3.69
CA PRO A 484 -18.28 -3.02 -2.74
C PRO A 484 -17.99 -3.72 -1.39
N ASN A 485 -18.50 -4.94 -1.16
CA ASN A 485 -18.33 -5.71 0.08
C ASN A 485 -17.27 -6.82 0.02
N MET A 486 -16.41 -6.89 -1.01
CA MET A 486 -15.25 -7.81 -0.94
C MET A 486 -14.14 -7.18 -0.09
N ASP A 487 -14.33 -7.25 1.22
CA ASP A 487 -13.29 -7.15 2.23
C ASP A 487 -12.22 -8.22 1.97
N PHE A 488 -10.97 -7.80 1.78
CA PHE A 488 -9.79 -8.66 1.89
C PHE A 488 -8.98 -8.26 3.13
#